data_AF-A0A8K0KS54-F1
#
_entry.id   AF-A0A8K0KS54-F1
#
_cell.length_a   1.000
_cell.length_b   1.000
_cell.length_c   1.000
_cell.angle_alpha   90.00
_cell.angle_beta   90.00
_cell.angle_gamma   90.00
#
_symmetry.space_group_name_H-M   'P 1'
#
loop_
_entity.id
_entity.type
_entity.pdbx_description
1 polymer ?
#
loop_
_entity_poly.entity_id
_entity_poly.type
_entity_poly.pdbx_seq_one_letter_code
_entity_poly.pdbx_strand_id
1 'polypeptide(L)'
;MGIPFIQANLQHSRAATGVLEEILSRGKIKVALIQEPWCYKGRIRGLILRGGQIISCTSVNRPRACIYVNGVDAMPLPQLSTMDLAAAVLSFQELNMIRRIVICSSYLPYDAPDPPPNRELEDLVNFCKTKSCDLLVGCDSNSHHCVGEFRCQPHGGIPLGISYDN
;
A
#
# COMPACT_ATOMS: atom_id res chain seq x y z
N MET A 1 -4.44 -16.60 -12.52
CA MET A 1 -3.29 -16.80 -11.60
C MET A 1 -3.19 -15.53 -10.77
N GLY A 2 -3.19 -15.63 -9.43
CA GLY A 2 -3.18 -14.45 -8.56
C GLY A 2 -1.82 -13.76 -8.53
N ILE A 3 -1.80 -12.46 -8.23
CA ILE A 3 -0.57 -11.70 -8.00
C ILE A 3 -0.18 -11.83 -6.53
N PRO A 4 1.00 -12.36 -6.18
CA PRO A 4 1.40 -12.49 -4.78
C PRO A 4 1.88 -11.15 -4.20
N PHE A 5 1.28 -10.77 -3.08
CA PHE A 5 1.61 -9.58 -2.29
C PHE A 5 2.34 -9.95 -1.00
N ILE A 6 3.11 -9.01 -0.48
CA ILE A 6 3.57 -8.99 0.92
C ILE A 6 3.33 -7.60 1.50
N GLN A 7 2.96 -7.53 2.78
CA GLN A 7 2.95 -6.29 3.55
C GLN A 7 4.06 -6.36 4.60
N ALA A 8 4.79 -5.27 4.81
CA ALA A 8 5.82 -5.19 5.85
C ALA A 8 6.04 -3.76 6.36
N ASN A 9 5.98 -3.57 7.68
CA ASN A 9 6.60 -2.42 8.33
C ASN A 9 8.08 -2.76 8.62
N LEU A 10 9.01 -1.97 8.09
CA LEU A 10 10.45 -2.17 8.25
C LEU A 10 11.06 -1.42 9.43
N GLN A 11 10.31 -0.52 10.08
CA GLN A 11 10.76 0.29 11.23
C GLN A 11 12.12 0.96 10.98
N HIS A 12 12.32 1.43 9.74
CA HIS A 12 13.56 2.02 9.23
C HIS A 12 14.80 1.11 9.31
N SER A 13 14.62 -0.18 9.58
CA SER A 13 15.69 -1.15 9.84
C SER A 13 16.35 -1.61 8.55
N ARG A 14 17.66 -1.36 8.44
CA ARG A 14 18.50 -1.91 7.36
C ARG A 14 18.48 -3.44 7.34
N ALA A 15 18.45 -4.07 8.52
CA ALA A 15 18.41 -5.53 8.64
C ALA A 15 17.08 -6.09 8.15
N ALA A 16 15.94 -5.52 8.57
CA ALA A 16 14.62 -5.93 8.09
C ALA A 16 14.49 -5.71 6.58
N THR A 17 15.05 -4.61 6.07
CA THR A 17 15.10 -4.34 4.63
C THR A 17 15.87 -5.42 3.87
N GLY A 18 17.02 -5.88 4.40
CA GLY A 18 17.79 -6.96 3.78
C GLY A 18 17.05 -8.30 3.76
N VAL A 19 16.32 -8.62 4.83
CA VAL A 19 15.47 -9.82 4.85
C VAL A 19 14.35 -9.72 3.82
N LEU A 20 13.67 -8.57 3.72
CA LEU A 20 12.64 -8.35 2.71
C LEU A 20 13.22 -8.44 1.28
N GLU A 21 14.39 -7.86 1.05
CA GLU A 21 15.08 -7.95 -0.24
C GLU A 21 15.40 -9.39 -0.62
N GLU A 22 15.90 -10.21 0.32
CA GLU A 22 16.12 -11.64 0.09
C GLU A 22 14.82 -12.36 -0.30
N ILE A 23 13.71 -12.10 0.41
CA ILE A 23 12.39 -12.68 0.11
C ILE A 23 11.94 -12.31 -1.31
N LEU A 24 12.07 -11.02 -1.67
CA LEU A 24 11.67 -10.50 -2.97
C LEU A 24 12.58 -11.04 -4.11
N SER A 25 13.86 -11.24 -3.84
CA SER A 25 14.84 -11.77 -4.81
C SER A 25 14.49 -13.17 -5.32
N ARG A 26 13.77 -13.96 -4.51
CA ARG A 26 13.29 -15.31 -4.89
C ARG A 26 12.21 -15.27 -5.98
N GLY A 27 11.70 -14.08 -6.34
CA GLY A 27 10.81 -13.85 -7.48
C GLY A 27 9.37 -14.34 -7.31
N LYS A 28 9.04 -14.95 -6.16
CA LYS A 28 7.70 -15.45 -5.84
C LYS A 28 6.72 -14.33 -5.51
N ILE A 29 7.20 -13.25 -4.87
CA ILE A 29 6.41 -12.08 -4.55
C ILE A 29 6.57 -11.04 -5.66
N LYS A 30 5.45 -10.45 -6.10
CA LYS A 30 5.42 -9.48 -7.20
C LYS A 30 5.19 -8.05 -6.72
N VAL A 31 4.48 -7.88 -5.61
CA VAL A 31 4.18 -6.58 -5.02
C VAL A 31 4.47 -6.60 -3.52
N ALA A 32 5.12 -5.55 -3.01
CA ALA A 32 5.28 -5.33 -1.58
C ALA A 32 4.71 -3.96 -1.18
N LEU A 33 3.89 -3.94 -0.13
CA LEU A 33 3.34 -2.73 0.48
C LEU A 33 4.12 -2.47 1.77
N ILE A 34 4.98 -1.45 1.74
CA ILE A 34 6.04 -1.27 2.72
C ILE A 34 5.78 0.00 3.54
N GLN A 35 5.80 -0.13 4.86
CA GLN A 35 5.78 0.98 5.81
C GLN A 35 7.15 1.15 6.47
N GLU A 36 7.47 2.38 6.86
CA GLU A 36 8.73 2.83 7.45
C GLU A 36 9.98 2.27 6.75
N PRO A 37 10.15 2.47 5.43
CA PRO A 37 11.31 1.93 4.72
C PRO A 37 12.63 2.51 5.26
N TRP A 38 13.72 1.74 5.14
CA TRP A 38 15.06 2.25 5.42
C TRP A 38 15.44 3.32 4.39
N CYS A 39 15.66 4.54 4.88
CA CYS A 39 16.05 5.69 4.06
C CYS A 39 17.46 6.16 4.42
N TYR A 40 18.28 6.45 3.41
CA TYR A 40 19.62 7.03 3.60
C TYR A 40 19.87 8.13 2.56
N LYS A 41 20.25 9.32 3.03
CA LYS A 41 20.44 10.54 2.23
C LYS A 41 19.24 10.86 1.33
N GLY A 42 18.05 10.88 1.93
CA GLY A 42 16.83 11.29 1.23
C GLY A 42 16.20 10.24 0.32
N ARG A 43 16.71 8.99 0.32
CA ARG A 43 16.28 7.94 -0.61
C ARG A 43 16.06 6.61 0.10
N ILE A 44 15.04 5.88 -0.32
CA ILE A 44 14.83 4.48 0.07
C ILE A 44 16.03 3.65 -0.42
N ARG A 45 16.56 2.77 0.42
CA ARG A 45 17.72 1.91 0.14
C ARG A 45 17.40 0.46 0.42
N GLY A 46 18.27 -0.44 -0.04
CA GLY A 46 18.22 -1.86 0.29
C GLY A 46 17.18 -2.68 -0.50
N LEU A 47 16.46 -2.08 -1.45
CA LEU A 47 15.47 -2.75 -2.30
C LEU A 47 15.84 -2.63 -3.79
N ILE A 48 17.13 -2.81 -4.12
CA ILE A 48 17.66 -2.65 -5.48
C ILE A 48 17.67 -4.01 -6.16
N LEU A 49 16.50 -4.47 -6.59
CA LEU A 49 16.33 -5.75 -7.28
C LEU A 49 16.22 -5.53 -8.79
N ARG A 50 16.84 -6.41 -9.58
CA ARG A 50 16.83 -6.30 -11.04
C ARG A 50 15.40 -6.39 -11.57
N GLY A 51 14.98 -5.36 -12.32
CA GLY A 51 13.62 -5.28 -12.88
C GLY A 51 12.54 -4.84 -11.89
N GLY A 52 12.91 -4.58 -10.63
CA GLY A 52 12.02 -4.03 -9.63
C GLY A 52 11.91 -2.50 -9.70
N GLN A 53 10.75 -1.98 -9.35
CA GLN A 53 10.48 -0.55 -9.23
C GLN A 53 9.98 -0.23 -7.83
N ILE A 54 10.47 0.87 -7.26
CA ILE A 54 9.97 1.44 -6.02
C ILE A 54 9.11 2.65 -6.37
N ILE A 55 7.89 2.69 -5.84
CA ILE A 55 6.93 3.78 -5.96
C ILE A 55 6.78 4.41 -4.58
N SER A 56 7.04 5.71 -4.49
CA SER A 56 6.85 6.51 -3.27
C SER A 56 6.59 7.96 -3.66
N CYS A 57 6.17 8.78 -2.70
CA CYS A 57 6.15 10.22 -2.91
C CYS A 57 7.57 10.75 -3.13
N THR A 58 7.80 11.45 -4.25
CA THR A 58 9.12 11.94 -4.66
C THR A 58 9.40 13.37 -4.21
N SER A 59 8.39 14.09 -3.71
CA SER A 59 8.51 15.46 -3.19
C SER A 59 8.94 15.52 -1.71
N VAL A 60 9.20 14.37 -1.09
CA VAL A 60 9.58 14.26 0.32
C VAL A 60 10.95 13.60 0.47
N ASN A 61 11.73 14.05 1.46
CA ASN A 61 13.06 13.51 1.74
C ASN A 61 13.02 12.17 2.48
N ARG A 62 11.94 11.87 3.21
CA ARG A 62 11.85 10.65 4.02
C ARG A 62 10.44 10.07 3.94
N PRO A 63 10.11 9.35 2.85
CA PRO A 63 8.82 8.67 2.76
C PRO A 63 8.70 7.62 3.88
N ARG A 64 7.54 7.59 4.54
CA ARG A 64 7.12 6.59 5.53
C ARG A 64 6.34 5.43 4.90
N ALA A 65 5.93 5.55 3.64
CA ALA A 65 5.36 4.46 2.87
C ALA A 65 5.94 4.35 1.46
N CYS A 66 6.05 3.13 0.95
CA CYS A 66 6.40 2.86 -0.45
C CYS A 66 5.81 1.54 -0.94
N ILE A 67 5.78 1.36 -2.26
CA ILE A 67 5.36 0.13 -2.93
C ILE A 67 6.55 -0.37 -3.73
N TYR A 68 6.89 -1.65 -3.59
CA TYR A 68 7.80 -2.32 -4.52
C TYR A 68 6.98 -3.17 -5.48
N VAL A 69 7.33 -3.13 -6.77
CA VAL A 69 6.73 -3.98 -7.81
C VAL A 69 7.79 -4.63 -8.67
N ASN A 70 7.56 -5.87 -9.12
CA ASN A 70 8.45 -6.57 -10.04
C ASN A 70 7.67 -7.49 -10.98
N GLY A 71 7.92 -7.38 -12.29
CA GLY A 71 7.30 -8.24 -13.30
C GLY A 71 5.79 -8.03 -13.47
N VAL A 72 5.25 -6.91 -12.98
CA VAL A 72 3.86 -6.47 -13.12
C VAL A 72 3.84 -4.98 -13.43
N ASP A 73 2.87 -4.54 -14.23
CA ASP A 73 2.74 -3.13 -14.62
C ASP A 73 2.09 -2.32 -13.49
N ALA A 74 2.74 -1.24 -13.08
CA ALA A 74 2.23 -0.36 -12.04
C ALA A 74 2.48 1.11 -12.38
N MET A 75 1.40 1.88 -12.44
CA MET A 75 1.42 3.31 -12.70
C MET A 75 1.29 4.10 -11.38
N PRO A 76 2.31 4.87 -10.95
CA PRO A 76 2.21 5.71 -9.76
C PRO A 76 1.05 6.71 -9.83
N LEU A 77 0.43 7.00 -8.68
CA LEU A 77 -0.54 8.08 -8.49
C LEU A 77 0.10 9.20 -7.64
N PRO A 78 0.97 10.03 -8.22
CA PRO A 78 1.73 11.03 -7.48
C PRO A 78 0.84 12.07 -6.79
N GLN A 79 -0.31 12.40 -7.38
CA GLN A 79 -1.27 13.35 -6.81
C GLN A 79 -2.00 12.84 -5.56
N LEU A 80 -1.94 11.53 -5.29
CA LEU A 80 -2.48 10.90 -4.09
C LEU A 80 -1.37 10.38 -3.16
N SER A 81 -0.09 10.50 -3.56
CA SER A 81 1.03 10.00 -2.77
C SER A 81 1.63 11.11 -1.90
N THR A 82 1.79 10.83 -0.62
CA THR A 82 2.31 11.76 0.40
C THR A 82 3.49 11.13 1.14
N MET A 83 3.96 11.78 2.21
CA MET A 83 4.95 11.17 3.09
C MET A 83 4.49 9.81 3.62
N ASP A 84 3.19 9.67 3.90
CA ASP A 84 2.61 8.54 4.64
C ASP A 84 1.87 7.56 3.77
N LEU A 85 1.62 7.93 2.51
CA LEU A 85 0.86 7.14 1.59
C LEU A 85 1.58 7.06 0.25
N ALA A 86 1.77 5.84 -0.26
CA ALA A 86 2.16 5.60 -1.64
C ALA A 86 1.01 4.91 -2.36
N ALA A 87 0.61 5.42 -3.53
CA ALA A 87 -0.49 4.85 -4.32
C ALA A 87 -0.05 4.56 -5.76
N ALA A 88 -0.59 3.49 -6.33
CA ALA A 88 -0.38 3.12 -7.72
C ALA A 88 -1.59 2.36 -8.29
N VAL A 89 -1.75 2.39 -9.62
CA VAL A 89 -2.65 1.51 -10.35
C VAL A 89 -1.86 0.31 -10.82
N LEU A 90 -2.21 -0.89 -10.34
CA LEU A 90 -1.64 -2.15 -10.78
C LEU A 90 -2.46 -2.71 -11.94
N SER A 91 -1.82 -2.96 -13.08
CA SER A 91 -2.45 -3.58 -14.26
C SER A 91 -1.97 -5.02 -14.44
N PHE A 92 -2.90 -5.94 -14.68
CA PHE A 92 -2.55 -7.34 -14.87
C PHE A 92 -3.51 -8.12 -15.76
N GLN A 93 -3.03 -9.22 -16.34
CA GLN A 93 -3.81 -10.10 -17.19
C GLN A 93 -4.57 -11.13 -16.36
N GLU A 94 -5.89 -11.16 -16.54
CA GLU A 94 -6.79 -12.15 -15.97
C GLU A 94 -7.76 -12.62 -17.06
N LEU A 95 -7.77 -13.93 -17.38
CA LEU A 95 -8.69 -14.53 -18.36
C LEU A 95 -8.71 -13.78 -19.71
N ASN A 96 -7.53 -13.39 -20.22
CA ASN A 96 -7.33 -12.60 -21.44
C ASN A 96 -7.88 -11.16 -21.41
N MET A 97 -8.18 -10.63 -20.22
CA MET A 97 -8.55 -9.24 -20.00
C MET A 97 -7.53 -8.54 -19.12
N ILE A 98 -7.31 -7.24 -19.39
CA ILE A 98 -6.52 -6.39 -18.49
C ILE A 98 -7.43 -5.95 -17.34
N ARG A 99 -7.10 -6.37 -16.13
CA ARG A 99 -7.68 -5.85 -14.88
C ARG A 99 -6.79 -4.74 -14.34
N ARG A 100 -7.43 -3.79 -13.66
CA ARG A 100 -6.77 -2.70 -12.94
C ARG A 100 -7.30 -2.62 -11.53
N ILE A 101 -6.40 -2.47 -10.58
CA ILE A 101 -6.72 -2.25 -9.17
C ILE A 101 -5.85 -1.12 -8.65
N VAL A 102 -6.41 -0.24 -7.81
CA VAL A 102 -5.62 0.74 -7.07
C VAL A 102 -5.03 0.03 -5.86
N ILE A 103 -3.72 0.16 -5.68
CA ILE A 103 -3.01 -0.35 -4.51
C ILE A 103 -2.40 0.80 -3.74
N CYS A 104 -2.40 0.73 -2.41
CA CYS A 104 -1.64 1.66 -1.60
C CYS A 104 -0.91 1.00 -0.43
N SER A 105 0.23 1.59 -0.07
CA SER A 105 0.86 1.40 1.22
C SER A 105 0.61 2.67 2.04
N SER A 106 0.02 2.53 3.23
CA SER A 106 -0.23 3.63 4.15
C SER A 106 0.42 3.39 5.51
N TYR A 107 1.06 4.40 6.06
CA TYR A 107 1.52 4.43 7.44
C TYR A 107 0.58 5.33 8.25
N LEU A 108 -0.06 4.79 9.29
CA LEU A 108 -1.00 5.54 10.13
C LEU A 108 -0.33 5.90 11.46
N PRO A 109 0.21 7.13 11.61
CA PRO A 109 0.89 7.55 12.84
C PRO A 109 -0.06 7.56 14.04
N TYR A 110 0.39 7.00 15.17
CA TYR A 110 -0.35 7.01 16.45
C TYR A 110 -0.44 8.41 17.08
N ASP A 111 0.56 9.24 16.82
CA ASP A 111 0.70 10.60 17.34
C ASP A 111 -0.01 11.66 16.49
N ALA A 112 -0.80 11.25 15.50
CA ALA A 112 -1.64 12.15 14.75
C ALA A 112 -2.75 12.74 15.65
N PRO A 113 -3.06 14.04 15.52
CA PRO A 113 -4.14 14.66 16.27
C PRO A 113 -5.52 14.11 15.88
N ASP A 114 -5.66 13.61 14.65
CA ASP A 114 -6.87 12.99 14.13
C ASP A 114 -6.79 11.46 14.24
N PRO A 115 -7.89 10.77 14.60
CA PRO A 115 -7.91 9.31 14.64
C PRO A 115 -7.72 8.72 13.24
N PRO A 116 -7.06 7.56 13.10
CA PRO A 116 -6.99 6.86 11.82
C PRO A 116 -8.40 6.50 11.31
N PRO A 117 -8.65 6.51 9.97
CA PRO A 117 -7.68 6.72 8.89
C PRO A 117 -7.26 8.19 8.73
N ASN A 118 -6.05 8.42 8.24
CA ASN A 118 -5.59 9.76 7.91
C ASN A 118 -6.33 10.31 6.68
N ARG A 119 -6.40 11.65 6.58
CA ARG A 119 -7.07 12.36 5.49
C ARG A 119 -6.63 11.89 4.09
N GLU A 120 -5.35 11.56 3.94
CA GLU A 120 -4.79 11.07 2.68
C GLU A 120 -5.41 9.73 2.25
N LEU A 121 -5.65 8.82 3.19
CA LEU A 121 -6.29 7.55 2.89
C LEU A 121 -7.79 7.74 2.59
N GLU A 122 -8.45 8.67 3.29
CA GLU A 122 -9.83 9.05 2.97
C GLU A 122 -9.95 9.63 1.56
N ASP A 123 -9.05 10.53 1.17
CA ASP A 123 -9.00 11.13 -0.16
C ASP A 123 -8.78 10.06 -1.25
N LEU A 124 -7.93 9.07 -1.00
CA LEU A 124 -7.73 7.93 -1.89
C LEU A 124 -9.00 7.06 -2.01
N VAL A 125 -9.65 6.75 -0.89
CA VAL A 125 -10.90 5.98 -0.87
C VAL A 125 -11.99 6.72 -1.65
N ASN A 126 -12.10 8.03 -1.45
CA ASN A 126 -13.06 8.87 -2.18
C ASN A 126 -12.75 8.90 -3.68
N PHE A 127 -11.47 9.03 -4.05
CA PHE A 127 -11.03 8.92 -5.44
C PHE A 127 -11.47 7.58 -6.07
N CYS A 128 -11.23 6.46 -5.39
CA CYS A 128 -11.63 5.13 -5.87
C CYS A 128 -13.15 4.98 -5.97
N LYS A 129 -13.91 5.49 -5.00
CA LYS A 129 -15.38 5.50 -5.01
C LYS A 129 -15.92 6.28 -6.21
N THR A 130 -15.42 7.50 -6.44
CA THR A 130 -15.86 8.36 -7.55
C THR A 130 -15.51 7.75 -8.91
N LYS A 131 -14.39 7.03 -9.00
CA LYS A 131 -13.92 6.39 -10.23
C LYS A 131 -14.39 4.93 -10.40
N SER A 132 -15.20 4.41 -9.46
CA SER A 132 -15.61 2.99 -9.40
C SER A 132 -14.44 2.02 -9.59
N CYS A 133 -13.33 2.28 -8.90
CA CYS A 133 -12.12 1.46 -8.95
C CYS A 133 -12.03 0.56 -7.72
N ASP A 134 -11.60 -0.69 -7.91
CA ASP A 134 -11.20 -1.56 -6.82
C ASP A 134 -9.97 -0.99 -6.11
N LEU A 135 -9.92 -1.13 -4.78
CA LEU A 135 -8.85 -0.63 -3.93
C LEU A 135 -8.35 -1.73 -2.98
N LEU A 136 -7.03 -1.92 -2.95
CA LEU A 136 -6.34 -2.75 -1.96
C LEU A 136 -5.42 -1.87 -1.12
N VAL A 137 -5.66 -1.86 0.19
CA VAL A 137 -4.92 -1.06 1.16
C VAL A 137 -4.02 -1.98 1.98
N GLY A 138 -2.71 -1.76 1.94
CA GLY A 138 -1.78 -2.31 2.92
C GLY A 138 -1.41 -1.21 3.90
N CYS A 139 -1.57 -1.45 5.20
CA CYS A 139 -1.23 -0.45 6.19
C CYS A 139 -0.74 -1.06 7.50
N ASP A 140 0.10 -0.29 8.19
CA ASP A 140 0.31 -0.46 9.61
C ASP A 140 -0.58 0.56 10.32
N SER A 141 -1.62 0.05 11.00
CA SER A 141 -2.59 0.89 11.71
C SER A 141 -2.17 1.25 13.12
N ASN A 142 -1.06 0.69 13.63
CA ASN A 142 -0.51 0.85 14.99
C ASN A 142 -1.58 1.01 16.09
N SER A 143 -2.74 0.36 15.91
CA SER A 143 -3.93 0.50 16.74
C SER A 143 -4.12 -0.79 17.53
N HIS A 144 -4.14 -0.65 18.85
CA HIS A 144 -4.39 -1.75 19.78
C HIS A 144 -5.90 -2.05 19.92
N HIS A 145 -6.64 -2.17 18.81
CA HIS A 145 -8.08 -2.44 18.85
C HIS A 145 -8.53 -3.51 17.84
N CYS A 146 -9.39 -4.42 18.31
CA CYS A 146 -9.72 -5.70 17.70
C CYS A 146 -10.69 -5.62 16.50
N VAL A 147 -10.48 -4.79 15.48
CA VAL A 147 -11.23 -4.91 14.21
C VAL A 147 -10.35 -4.44 13.05
N GLY A 148 -9.71 -5.38 12.36
CA GLY A 148 -8.76 -5.11 11.27
C GLY A 148 -9.16 -5.78 9.96
N GLU A 149 -10.33 -5.46 9.41
CA GLU A 149 -10.67 -5.77 8.00
C GLU A 149 -11.45 -4.59 7.38
N PHE A 150 -10.80 -3.83 6.50
CA PHE A 150 -11.49 -2.92 5.58
C PHE A 150 -11.73 -3.64 4.26
N ARG A 151 -12.95 -4.13 4.06
CA ARG A 151 -13.37 -4.79 2.82
C ARG A 151 -14.26 -3.82 2.03
N CYS A 152 -13.71 -3.18 0.99
CA CYS A 152 -14.53 -2.48 0.01
C CYS A 152 -15.29 -3.53 -0.82
N GLN A 153 -16.62 -3.56 -0.70
CA GLN A 153 -17.46 -4.43 -1.54
C GLN A 153 -17.67 -3.80 -2.92
N PRO A 154 -17.73 -4.59 -4.01
CA PRO A 154 -18.22 -4.12 -5.30
C PRO A 154 -19.73 -3.82 -5.21
N HIS A 155 -20.16 -2.78 -5.93
CA HIS A 155 -21.49 -2.20 -5.90
C HIS A 155 -22.65 -3.20 -5.97
N GLY A 156 -23.61 -3.07 -5.04
CA GLY A 156 -24.96 -3.63 -5.15
C GLY A 156 -25.43 -4.48 -3.97
N GLY A 157 -25.59 -3.88 -2.79
CA GLY A 157 -26.18 -4.54 -1.61
C GLY A 157 -26.53 -3.55 -0.52
N ILE A 158 -27.71 -3.73 0.07
CA ILE A 158 -28.42 -2.86 1.03
C ILE A 158 -27.53 -2.60 2.28
N PRO A 159 -27.54 -1.40 2.90
CA PRO A 159 -26.78 -1.16 4.12
C PRO A 159 -27.30 -2.04 5.25
N LEU A 160 -26.50 -3.04 5.66
CA LEU A 160 -26.69 -3.66 6.97
C LEU A 160 -25.96 -2.79 7.98
N GLY A 161 -26.76 -2.00 8.69
CA GLY A 161 -26.34 -1.28 9.88
C GLY A 161 -25.71 -2.24 10.88
N ILE A 162 -24.76 -1.68 11.61
CA ILE A 162 -24.19 -2.28 12.82
C ILE A 162 -25.35 -2.42 13.80
N SER A 163 -25.87 -3.63 13.99
CA SER A 163 -26.73 -3.96 15.13
C SER A 163 -25.82 -4.28 16.30
N TYR A 164 -25.93 -3.50 17.36
CA TYR A 164 -25.37 -3.81 18.66
C TYR A 164 -26.31 -4.78 19.36
N ASP A 165 -25.77 -5.83 19.96
CA ASP A 165 -26.32 -6.41 21.18
C ASP A 165 -25.17 -6.48 22.19
N ASN A 166 -25.46 -5.99 23.41
CA ASN A 166 -24.59 -6.12 24.59
C ASN A 166 -24.42 -7.59 24.99
#